data_AF-U1PDD5-F1
#
_entry.id   AF-U1PDD5-F1
#
_cell.length_a   1.000
_cell.length_b   1.000
_cell.length_c   1.000
_cell.angle_alpha   90.00
_cell.angle_beta   90.00
_cell.angle_gamma   90.00
#
_symmetry.space_group_name_H-M   'P 1'
#
loop_
_entity.id
_entity.type
_entity.pdbx_description
1 polymer ?
#
loop_
_entity_poly.entity_id
_entity_poly.type
_entity_poly.pdbx_seq_one_letter_code
_entity_poly.pdbx_strand_id
1 'polypeptide(L)'
;MTTEYKPGDEWDSHYRGYRLQANPDEEIWWQAYQGTDRLFLDPTPEKLVETLLELKHLGGRIRVTEDNDVITRIESSDESYKIVWVGEISLAGEFVPPEDPEFSISVAPESIEAGELWSSVYDGAKYSFASGVDRVWWANPSTSKRHPVQTSIPTDIKTALNRYKPRGGSFRVTPWNDVLTLVDLDKLPSGARVQFNNLPRVVKNLISLRKDRGGVQKIPIYVGKIDQTPLTVGSPPSLTDPVSSGELGFDEWTDSLGTTKATEADNHSVEIANGDSSEKADMKNNSSSGSDSDFDENELPDDDPIDW
;
A
#
# COMPACT_ATOMS: atom_id res chain seq x y z
N MET A 1 -19.55 -11.45 11.90
CA MET A 1 -20.92 -11.72 11.41
C MET A 1 -20.75 -12.22 10.01
N THR A 2 -20.93 -13.50 9.76
CA THR A 2 -20.87 -14.08 8.41
C THR A 2 -22.18 -13.74 7.71
N THR A 3 -22.15 -12.69 6.88
CA THR A 3 -23.18 -12.51 5.85
C THR A 3 -23.05 -13.71 4.93
N GLU A 4 -24.11 -14.52 4.81
CA GLU A 4 -24.09 -15.71 3.93
C GLU A 4 -24.20 -15.22 2.48
N TYR A 5 -23.06 -14.84 1.89
CA TYR A 5 -22.98 -14.46 0.48
C TYR A 5 -23.24 -15.69 -0.40
N LYS A 6 -23.91 -15.47 -1.52
CA LYS A 6 -24.02 -16.41 -2.63
C LYS A 6 -23.11 -15.97 -3.78
N PRO A 7 -22.64 -16.89 -4.63
CA PRO A 7 -21.86 -16.52 -5.81
C PRO A 7 -22.62 -15.49 -6.67
N GLY A 8 -21.96 -14.37 -6.97
CA GLY A 8 -22.52 -13.26 -7.73
C GLY A 8 -23.18 -12.16 -6.88
N ASP A 9 -23.31 -12.35 -5.56
CA ASP A 9 -23.75 -11.29 -4.65
C ASP A 9 -22.76 -10.13 -4.65
N GLU A 10 -23.28 -8.91 -4.54
CA GLU A 10 -22.45 -7.71 -4.53
C GLU A 10 -21.59 -7.68 -3.26
N TRP A 11 -20.29 -7.43 -3.47
CA TRP A 11 -19.33 -7.28 -2.39
C TRP A 11 -19.30 -5.83 -1.93
N ASP A 12 -19.72 -5.61 -0.70
CA ASP A 12 -19.86 -4.31 -0.06
C ASP A 12 -18.59 -3.83 0.66
N SER A 13 -17.60 -4.71 0.82
CA SER A 13 -16.31 -4.38 1.41
C SER A 13 -15.26 -3.97 0.35
N HIS A 14 -14.05 -3.72 0.79
CA HIS A 14 -12.98 -3.17 -0.03
C HIS A 14 -12.46 -4.19 -1.06
N TYR A 15 -12.28 -3.77 -2.32
CA TYR A 15 -11.64 -4.58 -3.36
C TYR A 15 -10.13 -4.66 -3.17
N ARG A 16 -9.69 -5.56 -2.29
CA ARG A 16 -8.28 -5.81 -1.96
C ARG A 16 -8.00 -7.30 -1.83
N GLY A 17 -6.75 -7.65 -1.56
CA GLY A 17 -6.34 -9.04 -1.37
C GLY A 17 -5.29 -9.51 -2.36
N TYR A 18 -4.95 -10.79 -2.23
CA TYR A 18 -3.98 -11.53 -3.02
C TYR A 18 -4.50 -11.74 -4.44
N ARG A 19 -3.71 -11.40 -5.46
CA ARG A 19 -4.20 -11.37 -6.85
C ARG A 19 -3.93 -12.70 -7.55
N LEU A 20 -4.95 -13.27 -8.17
CA LEU A 20 -4.82 -14.43 -9.03
C LEU A 20 -5.54 -14.17 -10.35
N GLN A 21 -5.23 -14.97 -11.36
CA GLN A 21 -5.94 -15.00 -12.64
C GLN A 21 -6.43 -16.41 -12.89
N ALA A 22 -7.57 -16.51 -13.57
CA ALA A 22 -8.12 -17.77 -14.06
C ALA A 22 -8.48 -17.66 -15.55
N ASN A 23 -8.54 -18.78 -16.26
CA ASN A 23 -8.97 -18.87 -17.66
C ASN A 23 -10.07 -19.95 -17.85
N PRO A 24 -10.65 -20.06 -19.05
CA PRO A 24 -11.63 -21.10 -19.38
C PRO A 24 -11.07 -22.53 -19.41
N ASP A 25 -9.75 -22.68 -19.46
CA ASP A 25 -9.06 -23.98 -19.39
C ASP A 25 -8.91 -24.48 -17.94
N GLU A 26 -9.62 -23.82 -17.02
CA GLU A 26 -9.68 -24.08 -15.59
C GLU A 26 -8.36 -23.85 -14.83
N GLU A 27 -7.37 -23.20 -15.43
CA GLU A 27 -6.09 -22.93 -14.78
C GLU A 27 -6.19 -21.68 -13.89
N ILE A 28 -5.53 -21.72 -12.73
CA ILE A 28 -5.29 -20.53 -11.90
C ILE A 28 -3.80 -20.24 -11.84
N TRP A 29 -3.42 -18.96 -11.97
CA TRP A 29 -2.04 -18.54 -11.83
C TRP A 29 -1.87 -17.19 -11.14
N TRP A 30 -0.70 -17.00 -10.53
CA TRP A 30 -0.19 -15.70 -10.16
C TRP A 30 0.69 -15.12 -11.28
N GLN A 31 0.66 -13.80 -11.44
CA GLN A 31 1.53 -13.09 -12.38
C GLN A 31 1.85 -11.69 -11.83
N ALA A 32 3.10 -11.28 -11.92
CA ALA A 32 3.50 -9.91 -11.59
C ALA A 32 2.79 -8.90 -12.52
N TYR A 33 2.48 -7.70 -12.02
CA TYR A 33 1.65 -6.73 -12.73
C TYR A 33 2.14 -6.35 -14.14
N GLN A 34 3.46 -6.31 -14.34
CA GLN A 34 4.13 -6.06 -15.62
C GLN A 34 4.97 -7.26 -16.08
N GLY A 35 4.84 -8.40 -15.40
CA GLY A 35 5.61 -9.61 -15.70
C GLY A 35 4.93 -10.46 -16.75
N THR A 36 5.73 -11.15 -17.54
CA THR A 36 5.26 -12.21 -18.44
C THR A 36 5.12 -13.55 -17.71
N ASP A 37 5.88 -13.73 -16.65
CA ASP A 37 6.05 -15.02 -15.97
C ASP A 37 4.80 -15.38 -15.18
N ARG A 38 4.22 -16.53 -15.52
CA ARG A 38 3.05 -17.10 -14.86
C ARG A 38 3.51 -18.18 -13.89
N LEU A 39 2.87 -18.22 -12.73
CA LEU A 39 3.04 -19.26 -11.73
C LEU A 39 1.70 -19.94 -11.50
N PHE A 40 1.56 -21.16 -11.98
CA PHE A 40 0.31 -21.91 -11.86
C PHE A 40 0.13 -22.43 -10.43
N LEU A 41 -1.10 -22.36 -9.93
CA LEU A 41 -1.47 -22.84 -8.61
C LEU A 41 -1.75 -24.35 -8.67
N ASP A 42 -1.02 -25.12 -7.87
CA ASP A 42 -1.21 -26.57 -7.74
C ASP A 42 -1.38 -26.99 -6.26
N PRO A 43 -2.49 -27.64 -5.86
CA PRO A 43 -3.62 -28.03 -6.69
C PRO A 43 -4.50 -26.83 -7.09
N THR A 44 -5.06 -26.91 -8.30
CA THR A 44 -6.06 -25.95 -8.74
C THR A 44 -7.39 -26.17 -7.99
N PRO A 45 -8.01 -25.12 -7.44
CA PRO A 45 -9.28 -25.20 -6.73
C PRO A 45 -10.47 -25.29 -7.70
N GLU A 46 -10.69 -26.47 -8.30
CA GLU A 46 -11.67 -26.73 -9.37
C GLU A 46 -13.05 -26.10 -9.11
N LYS A 47 -13.66 -26.35 -7.94
CA LYS A 47 -14.99 -25.81 -7.58
C LYS A 47 -15.07 -24.28 -7.62
N LEU A 48 -14.00 -23.60 -7.21
CA LEU A 48 -13.94 -22.15 -7.25
C LEU A 48 -13.88 -21.66 -8.69
N VAL A 49 -13.12 -22.36 -9.54
CA VAL A 49 -12.98 -22.02 -10.96
C VAL A 49 -14.29 -22.22 -11.70
N GLU A 50 -14.97 -23.35 -11.48
CA GLU A 50 -16.31 -23.60 -12.03
C GLU A 50 -17.26 -22.45 -11.68
N THR A 51 -17.32 -22.08 -10.39
CA THR A 51 -18.17 -20.98 -9.90
C THR A 51 -17.78 -19.63 -10.53
N LEU A 52 -16.49 -19.36 -10.69
CA LEU A 52 -16.00 -18.15 -11.34
C LEU A 52 -16.41 -18.12 -12.82
N LEU A 53 -16.30 -19.24 -13.53
CA LEU A 53 -16.60 -19.32 -14.96
C LEU A 53 -18.10 -19.20 -15.25
N GLU A 54 -18.97 -19.61 -14.31
CA GLU A 54 -20.40 -19.31 -14.36
C GLU A 54 -20.69 -17.81 -14.32
N LEU A 55 -19.92 -17.05 -13.52
CA LEU A 55 -20.03 -15.59 -13.42
C LEU A 55 -19.30 -14.87 -14.56
N LYS A 56 -18.20 -15.44 -15.04
CA LYS A 56 -17.28 -14.82 -16.00
C LYS A 56 -16.67 -15.88 -16.92
N HIS A 57 -17.39 -16.18 -18.00
CA HIS A 57 -17.05 -17.25 -18.96
C HIS A 57 -15.63 -17.23 -19.55
N LEU A 58 -14.96 -16.06 -19.62
CA LEU A 58 -13.57 -15.94 -20.08
C LEU A 58 -12.53 -16.05 -18.94
N GLY A 59 -12.97 -16.35 -17.73
CA GLY A 59 -12.16 -16.20 -16.53
C GLY A 59 -11.78 -14.75 -16.26
N GLY A 60 -10.64 -14.54 -15.61
CA GLY A 60 -10.08 -13.21 -15.38
C GLY A 60 -9.45 -13.07 -14.00
N ARG A 61 -9.24 -11.82 -13.60
CA ARG A 61 -8.64 -11.49 -12.30
C ARG A 61 -9.61 -11.77 -11.17
N ILE A 62 -9.10 -12.42 -10.13
CA ILE A 62 -9.75 -12.58 -8.84
C ILE A 62 -8.83 -12.05 -7.74
N ARG A 63 -9.42 -11.77 -6.57
CA ARG A 63 -8.66 -11.47 -5.35
C ARG A 63 -9.11 -12.37 -4.22
N VAL A 64 -8.15 -12.87 -3.45
CA VAL A 64 -8.39 -13.60 -2.20
C VAL A 64 -8.14 -12.64 -1.04
N THR A 65 -9.15 -12.37 -0.24
CA THR A 65 -9.07 -11.44 0.91
C THR A 65 -8.31 -12.07 2.07
N GLU A 66 -8.07 -11.28 3.12
CA GLU A 66 -7.49 -11.77 4.38
C GLU A 66 -8.41 -12.73 5.15
N ASP A 67 -9.68 -12.83 4.74
CA ASP A 67 -10.66 -13.77 5.32
C ASP A 67 -10.89 -15.00 4.42
N ASN A 68 -10.09 -15.15 3.37
CA ASN A 68 -10.21 -16.21 2.36
C ASN A 68 -11.42 -16.08 1.41
N ASP A 69 -12.16 -14.96 1.44
CA ASP A 69 -13.16 -14.66 0.44
C ASP A 69 -12.52 -14.40 -0.93
N VAL A 70 -13.15 -14.90 -1.97
CA VAL A 70 -12.76 -14.69 -3.36
C VAL A 70 -13.71 -13.71 -4.00
N ILE A 71 -13.15 -12.61 -4.47
CA ILE A 71 -13.91 -11.53 -5.10
C ILE A 71 -13.40 -11.25 -6.51
N THR A 72 -14.31 -10.84 -7.39
CA THR A 72 -13.96 -10.46 -8.76
C THR A 72 -14.74 -9.23 -9.21
N ARG A 73 -14.30 -8.61 -10.29
CA ARG A 73 -15.04 -7.56 -10.98
C ARG A 73 -15.74 -8.13 -12.20
N ILE A 74 -17.04 -7.91 -12.27
CA ILE A 74 -17.87 -8.23 -13.44
C ILE A 74 -18.45 -6.96 -14.03
N GLU A 75 -18.63 -6.98 -15.34
CA GLU A 75 -19.29 -5.92 -16.09
C GLU A 75 -20.81 -6.02 -15.84
N SER A 76 -21.40 -4.89 -15.48
CA SER A 76 -22.83 -4.73 -15.29
C SER A 76 -23.51 -4.33 -16.60
N SER A 77 -24.84 -4.40 -16.63
CA SER A 77 -25.65 -4.03 -17.81
C SER A 77 -25.52 -2.56 -18.24
N ASP A 78 -24.98 -1.70 -17.39
CA ASP A 78 -24.78 -0.26 -17.60
C ASP A 78 -23.32 0.10 -17.92
N GLU A 79 -22.52 -0.87 -18.39
CA GLU A 79 -21.08 -0.72 -18.67
C GLU A 79 -20.23 -0.32 -17.44
N SER A 80 -20.84 -0.33 -16.24
CA SER A 80 -20.12 -0.18 -14.98
C SER A 80 -19.51 -1.51 -14.53
N TYR A 81 -18.53 -1.46 -13.64
CA TYR A 81 -18.01 -2.67 -12.99
C TYR A 81 -18.54 -2.74 -11.57
N LYS A 82 -19.13 -3.87 -11.19
CA LYS A 82 -19.42 -4.21 -9.80
C LYS A 82 -18.46 -5.27 -9.29
N ILE A 83 -18.22 -5.23 -7.98
CA ILE A 83 -17.43 -6.25 -7.30
C ILE A 83 -18.41 -7.28 -6.76
N VAL A 84 -18.15 -8.55 -7.00
CA VAL A 84 -19.00 -9.64 -6.54
C VAL A 84 -18.19 -10.68 -5.79
N TRP A 85 -18.85 -11.33 -4.84
CA TRP A 85 -18.33 -12.51 -4.16
C TRP A 85 -18.46 -13.74 -5.07
N VAL A 86 -17.44 -14.59 -5.08
CA VAL A 86 -17.38 -15.81 -5.89
C VAL A 86 -17.49 -17.05 -5.00
N GLY A 87 -16.75 -17.07 -3.90
CA GLY A 87 -16.58 -18.24 -3.05
C GLY A 87 -15.59 -17.97 -1.93
N GLU A 88 -15.28 -19.00 -1.16
CA GLU A 88 -14.17 -18.99 -0.19
C GLU A 88 -13.08 -19.98 -0.64
N ILE A 89 -11.81 -19.66 -0.39
CA ILE A 89 -10.69 -20.56 -0.63
C ILE A 89 -9.62 -20.44 0.43
N SER A 90 -9.30 -21.56 1.08
CA SER A 90 -8.05 -21.67 1.83
C SER A 90 -6.92 -21.92 0.83
N LEU A 91 -6.23 -20.85 0.44
CA LEU A 91 -5.18 -20.92 -0.56
C LEU A 91 -4.00 -21.74 0.00
N ALA A 92 -3.63 -22.83 -0.67
CA ALA A 92 -2.59 -23.75 -0.25
C ALA A 92 -1.92 -24.41 -1.45
N GLY A 93 -0.84 -25.16 -1.22
CA GLY A 93 -0.09 -25.84 -2.27
C GLY A 93 1.11 -25.02 -2.77
N GLU A 94 1.40 -25.13 -4.05
CA GLU A 94 2.59 -24.55 -4.68
C GLU A 94 2.26 -23.67 -5.88
N PHE A 95 3.12 -22.71 -6.13
CA PHE A 95 3.20 -21.96 -7.36
C PHE A 95 4.26 -22.60 -8.25
N VAL A 96 3.82 -23.10 -9.40
CA VAL A 96 4.61 -23.88 -10.33
C VAL A 96 4.94 -23.05 -11.58
N PRO A 97 6.22 -22.76 -11.86
CA PRO A 97 6.64 -22.18 -13.13
C PRO A 97 6.40 -23.19 -14.26
N PRO A 98 5.83 -22.78 -15.42
CA PRO A 98 5.52 -23.70 -16.51
C PRO A 98 6.76 -24.30 -17.16
N GLU A 99 7.84 -23.52 -17.30
CA GLU A 99 9.06 -23.94 -17.98
C GLU A 99 10.02 -24.71 -17.07
N ASP A 100 9.96 -24.47 -15.75
CA ASP A 100 10.83 -25.10 -14.77
C ASP A 100 10.05 -25.56 -13.50
N PRO A 101 9.21 -26.62 -13.61
CA PRO A 101 8.36 -27.06 -12.50
C PRO A 101 9.13 -27.48 -11.24
N GLU A 102 10.39 -27.91 -11.36
CA GLU A 102 11.24 -28.26 -10.22
C GLU A 102 11.59 -27.08 -9.30
N PHE A 103 11.34 -25.85 -9.76
CA PHE A 103 11.51 -24.63 -8.96
C PHE A 103 10.17 -24.09 -8.44
N SER A 104 9.20 -24.98 -8.22
CA SER A 104 7.97 -24.64 -7.50
C SER A 104 8.30 -24.02 -6.13
N ILE A 105 7.45 -23.09 -5.71
CA ILE A 105 7.55 -22.44 -4.40
C ILE A 105 6.25 -22.65 -3.64
N SER A 106 6.33 -22.89 -2.33
CA SER A 106 5.13 -22.95 -1.49
C SER A 106 4.36 -21.64 -1.59
N VAL A 107 3.04 -21.73 -1.75
CA VAL A 107 2.16 -20.56 -1.80
C VAL A 107 2.21 -19.82 -0.46
N ALA A 108 2.24 -20.57 0.65
CA ALA A 108 2.39 -20.06 2.00
C ALA A 108 3.53 -20.82 2.70
N PRO A 109 4.77 -20.30 2.70
CA PRO A 109 5.86 -20.96 3.40
C PRO A 109 5.61 -20.95 4.91
N GLU A 110 5.77 -22.10 5.55
CA GLU A 110 5.52 -22.27 6.98
C GLU A 110 6.78 -22.03 7.82
N SER A 111 6.59 -21.80 9.12
CA SER A 111 7.68 -21.71 10.11
C SER A 111 8.72 -20.61 9.83
N ILE A 112 8.31 -19.48 9.28
CA ILE A 112 9.17 -18.32 9.03
C ILE A 112 9.22 -17.42 10.26
N GLU A 113 10.40 -16.95 10.64
CA GLU A 113 10.58 -15.97 11.71
C GLU A 113 10.64 -14.52 11.20
N ALA A 114 10.24 -13.58 12.05
CA ALA A 114 10.23 -12.16 11.69
C ALA A 114 11.66 -11.67 11.31
N GLY A 115 11.78 -11.08 10.12
CA GLY A 115 13.04 -10.65 9.53
C GLY A 115 13.70 -11.66 8.59
N GLU A 116 13.14 -12.87 8.46
CA GLU A 116 13.58 -13.85 7.46
C GLU A 116 13.00 -13.55 6.08
N LEU A 117 13.57 -14.20 5.07
CA LEU A 117 13.14 -14.10 3.69
C LEU A 117 11.74 -14.70 3.52
N TRP A 118 10.84 -13.95 2.89
CA TRP A 118 9.62 -14.54 2.35
C TRP A 118 9.96 -15.21 1.02
N SER A 119 10.03 -16.53 1.01
CA SER A 119 10.44 -17.33 -0.16
C SER A 119 9.31 -17.58 -1.18
N SER A 120 8.16 -16.93 -0.99
CA SER A 120 7.03 -16.97 -1.92
C SER A 120 6.83 -15.63 -2.61
N VAL A 121 5.78 -15.54 -3.40
CA VAL A 121 5.33 -14.34 -4.08
C VAL A 121 4.99 -13.23 -3.07
N TYR A 122 5.43 -12.00 -3.38
CA TYR A 122 5.05 -10.80 -2.63
C TYR A 122 3.71 -10.23 -3.14
N ASP A 123 2.60 -10.70 -2.57
CA ASP A 123 1.27 -10.18 -2.87
C ASP A 123 0.35 -10.24 -1.64
N GLY A 124 -0.84 -9.63 -1.76
CA GLY A 124 -1.80 -9.47 -0.68
C GLY A 124 -2.43 -8.07 -0.68
N ALA A 125 -3.26 -7.81 0.31
CA ALA A 125 -3.82 -6.48 0.54
C ALA A 125 -2.71 -5.48 0.86
N LYS A 126 -2.59 -4.41 0.06
CA LYS A 126 -1.58 -3.35 0.24
C LYS A 126 -2.06 -2.34 1.25
N TYR A 127 -1.21 -2.04 2.22
CA TYR A 127 -1.39 -0.94 3.16
C TYR A 127 -0.15 -0.07 3.13
N SER A 128 -0.37 1.22 3.37
CA SER A 128 0.69 2.21 3.50
C SER A 128 0.68 2.76 4.91
N PHE A 129 1.85 3.19 5.38
CA PHE A 129 2.04 3.73 6.71
C PHE A 129 3.04 4.88 6.72
N ALA A 130 2.82 5.82 7.64
CA ALA A 130 3.73 6.93 7.88
C ALA A 130 4.90 6.51 8.80
N SER A 131 5.90 7.38 8.93
CA SER A 131 6.96 7.25 9.95
C SER A 131 6.38 6.90 11.33
N GLY A 132 7.02 5.98 12.05
CA GLY A 132 6.55 5.48 13.35
C GLY A 132 5.41 4.44 13.29
N VAL A 133 4.80 4.20 12.12
CA VAL A 133 3.70 3.24 11.93
C VAL A 133 2.45 3.57 12.76
N ASP A 134 2.30 4.82 13.17
CA ASP A 134 1.15 5.27 13.95
C ASP A 134 -0.10 5.51 13.09
N ARG A 135 0.13 5.83 11.81
CA ARG A 135 -0.94 6.03 10.83
C ARG A 135 -0.78 5.02 9.72
N VAL A 136 -1.80 4.19 9.54
CA VAL A 136 -1.89 3.17 8.49
C VAL A 136 -3.15 3.45 7.67
N TRP A 137 -3.04 3.33 6.35
CA TRP A 137 -4.17 3.51 5.45
C TRP A 137 -4.15 2.50 4.31
N TRP A 138 -5.33 2.20 3.81
CA TRP A 138 -5.53 1.53 2.53
C TRP A 138 -5.80 2.59 1.45
N ALA A 139 -5.13 2.47 0.30
CA ALA A 139 -5.40 3.33 -0.85
C ALA A 139 -6.43 2.65 -1.75
N ASN A 140 -7.57 3.29 -1.96
CA ASN A 140 -8.61 2.76 -2.84
C ASN A 140 -8.17 2.92 -4.30
N PRO A 141 -7.96 1.82 -5.05
CA PRO A 141 -7.48 1.92 -6.43
C PRO A 141 -8.50 2.55 -7.38
N SER A 142 -9.80 2.54 -7.03
CA SER A 142 -10.84 3.12 -7.88
C SER A 142 -11.03 4.63 -7.68
N THR A 143 -10.69 5.16 -6.50
CA THR A 143 -10.93 6.58 -6.15
C THR A 143 -9.68 7.34 -5.77
N SER A 144 -8.54 6.65 -5.66
CA SER A 144 -7.26 7.16 -5.16
C SER A 144 -7.31 7.77 -3.75
N LYS A 145 -8.43 7.62 -3.03
CA LYS A 145 -8.58 8.13 -1.66
C LYS A 145 -7.86 7.23 -0.66
N ARG A 146 -7.30 7.84 0.39
CA ARG A 146 -6.65 7.15 1.50
C ARG A 146 -7.67 6.92 2.61
N HIS A 147 -7.96 5.65 2.87
CA HIS A 147 -8.88 5.24 3.90
C HIS A 147 -8.11 4.79 5.15
N PRO A 148 -8.33 5.38 6.33
CA PRO A 148 -7.59 5.03 7.54
C PRO A 148 -7.92 3.61 7.99
N VAL A 149 -6.90 2.84 8.36
CA VAL A 149 -7.08 1.55 9.03
C VAL A 149 -7.43 1.82 10.51
N GLN A 150 -8.56 1.28 10.95
CA GLN A 150 -9.07 1.44 12.32
C GLN A 150 -8.61 0.30 13.24
N THR A 151 -8.37 -0.88 12.69
CA THR A 151 -7.82 -2.01 13.44
C THR A 151 -6.40 -1.68 13.92
N SER A 152 -6.14 -1.87 15.21
CA SER A 152 -4.81 -1.64 15.77
C SER A 152 -3.82 -2.67 15.24
N ILE A 153 -2.69 -2.20 14.72
CA ILE A 153 -1.59 -3.08 14.30
C ILE A 153 -0.78 -3.50 15.54
N PRO A 154 -0.48 -4.80 15.72
CA PRO A 154 0.37 -5.32 16.80
C PRO A 154 1.71 -4.57 16.94
N THR A 155 2.15 -4.38 18.19
CA THR A 155 3.34 -3.55 18.51
C THR A 155 4.64 -4.14 17.97
N ASP A 156 4.76 -5.46 17.95
CA ASP A 156 5.88 -6.19 17.34
C ASP A 156 5.96 -5.93 15.83
N ILE A 157 4.83 -5.99 15.13
CA ILE A 157 4.74 -5.65 13.69
C ILE A 157 5.11 -4.19 13.45
N LYS A 158 4.56 -3.25 14.24
CA LYS A 158 4.93 -1.83 14.16
C LYS A 158 6.43 -1.62 14.36
N THR A 159 7.01 -2.30 15.36
CA THR A 159 8.45 -2.22 15.66
C THR A 159 9.29 -2.75 14.50
N ALA A 160 8.92 -3.88 13.92
CA ALA A 160 9.61 -4.47 12.79
C ALA A 160 9.49 -3.61 11.52
N LEU A 161 8.29 -3.12 11.20
CA LEU A 161 8.08 -2.20 10.08
C LEU A 161 8.90 -0.90 10.24
N ASN A 162 8.90 -0.30 11.43
CA ASN A 162 9.68 0.91 11.70
C ASN A 162 11.20 0.66 11.62
N ARG A 163 11.67 -0.53 12.01
CA ARG A 163 13.08 -0.93 11.86
C ARG A 163 13.50 -0.97 10.40
N TYR A 164 12.69 -1.56 9.54
CA TYR A 164 13.03 -1.74 8.12
C TYR A 164 12.69 -0.53 7.26
N LYS A 165 11.67 0.25 7.64
CA LYS A 165 11.17 1.42 6.91
C LYS A 165 10.86 2.57 7.87
N PRO A 166 11.89 3.21 8.46
CA PRO A 166 11.69 4.25 9.48
C PRO A 166 11.02 5.52 8.94
N ARG A 167 11.06 5.76 7.63
CA ARG A 167 10.42 6.92 6.98
C ARG A 167 8.97 6.64 6.56
N GLY A 168 8.43 5.48 6.91
CA GLY A 168 7.17 4.99 6.37
C GLY A 168 7.37 4.19 5.08
N GLY A 169 6.26 3.68 4.53
CA GLY A 169 6.26 2.90 3.31
C GLY A 169 5.01 2.04 3.21
N SER A 170 5.15 0.86 2.62
CA SER A 170 4.07 -0.10 2.42
C SER A 170 4.37 -1.48 3.00
N PHE A 171 3.31 -2.19 3.35
CA PHE A 171 3.31 -3.62 3.68
C PHE A 171 2.13 -4.32 3.01
N ARG A 172 2.20 -5.64 2.94
CA ARG A 172 1.13 -6.52 2.43
C ARG A 172 0.62 -7.38 3.57
N VAL A 173 -0.68 -7.66 3.56
CA VAL A 173 -1.29 -8.72 4.38
C VAL A 173 -1.80 -9.81 3.45
N THR A 174 -1.35 -11.05 3.68
CA THR A 174 -1.73 -12.22 2.88
C THR A 174 -3.07 -12.82 3.35
N PRO A 175 -3.65 -13.80 2.61
CA PRO A 175 -4.82 -14.56 3.06
C PRO A 175 -4.61 -15.38 4.34
N TRP A 176 -3.34 -15.61 4.72
CA TRP A 176 -2.96 -16.31 5.96
C TRP A 176 -2.65 -15.35 7.12
N ASN A 177 -2.95 -14.07 6.93
CA ASN A 177 -2.70 -12.95 7.83
C ASN A 177 -1.23 -12.62 8.06
N ASP A 178 -0.34 -13.13 7.22
CA ASP A 178 1.08 -12.83 7.27
C ASP A 178 1.34 -11.42 6.74
N VAL A 179 2.20 -10.69 7.45
CA VAL A 179 2.62 -9.34 7.09
C VAL A 179 3.96 -9.39 6.41
N LEU A 180 4.00 -8.83 5.20
CA LEU A 180 5.20 -8.80 4.37
C LEU A 180 5.61 -7.35 4.10
N THR A 181 6.90 -7.09 4.03
CA THR A 181 7.41 -5.81 3.54
C THR A 181 8.62 -6.00 2.64
N LEU A 182 8.90 -5.00 1.81
CA LEU A 182 10.05 -4.98 0.92
C LEU A 182 11.22 -4.22 1.53
N VAL A 183 12.41 -4.80 1.47
CA VAL A 183 13.65 -4.18 1.92
C VAL A 183 14.67 -4.18 0.78
N ASP A 184 15.50 -3.14 0.74
CA ASP A 184 16.62 -3.08 -0.20
C ASP A 184 17.61 -4.22 0.07
N LEU A 185 18.18 -4.82 -0.98
CA LEU A 185 19.14 -5.92 -0.85
C LEU A 185 20.33 -5.61 0.08
N ASP A 186 20.79 -4.36 0.10
CA ASP A 186 21.89 -3.89 0.96
C ASP A 186 21.49 -3.73 2.43
N LYS A 187 20.19 -3.58 2.71
CA LYS A 187 19.61 -3.41 4.06
C LYS A 187 18.98 -4.69 4.61
N LEU A 188 19.04 -5.81 3.88
CA LEU A 188 18.53 -7.08 4.36
C LEU A 188 19.25 -7.54 5.64
N PRO A 189 18.52 -8.12 6.59
CA PRO A 189 19.11 -8.89 7.69
C PRO A 189 20.09 -9.95 7.15
N SER A 190 21.16 -10.22 7.91
CA SER A 190 22.20 -11.17 7.49
C SER A 190 21.64 -12.57 7.20
N GLY A 191 20.70 -13.05 8.02
CA GLY A 191 20.00 -14.33 7.80
C GLY A 191 19.23 -14.36 6.49
N ALA A 192 18.35 -13.38 6.25
CA ALA A 192 17.58 -13.26 5.01
C ALA A 192 18.48 -13.11 3.78
N ARG A 193 19.61 -12.41 3.90
CA ARG A 193 20.58 -12.29 2.80
C ARG A 193 21.24 -13.63 2.45
N VAL A 194 21.59 -14.44 3.45
CA VAL A 194 22.13 -15.80 3.24
C VAL A 194 21.07 -16.70 2.61
N GLN A 195 19.84 -16.70 3.14
CA GLN A 195 18.71 -17.44 2.56
C GLN A 195 18.51 -17.05 1.08
N PHE A 196 18.46 -15.74 0.79
CA PHE A 196 18.31 -15.24 -0.57
C PHE A 196 19.45 -15.71 -1.46
N ASN A 197 20.70 -15.62 -1.02
CA ASN A 197 21.85 -16.04 -1.81
C ASN A 197 21.89 -17.54 -2.10
N ASN A 198 21.29 -18.37 -1.24
CA ASN A 198 21.23 -19.82 -1.42
C ASN A 198 20.11 -20.27 -2.37
N LEU A 199 19.17 -19.38 -2.72
CA LEU A 199 18.09 -19.74 -3.64
C LEU A 199 18.58 -19.97 -5.08
N PRO A 200 17.93 -20.87 -5.83
CA PRO A 200 18.13 -21.00 -7.27
C PRO A 200 17.87 -19.67 -8.00
N ARG A 201 18.55 -19.46 -9.13
CA ARG A 201 18.42 -18.21 -9.90
C ARG A 201 16.99 -17.95 -10.37
N VAL A 202 16.27 -19.00 -10.77
CA VAL A 202 14.86 -18.93 -11.20
C VAL A 202 14.00 -18.38 -10.06
N VAL A 203 14.08 -18.98 -8.87
CA VAL A 203 13.36 -18.53 -7.67
C VAL A 203 13.76 -17.11 -7.25
N LYS A 204 15.05 -16.75 -7.31
CA LYS A 204 15.50 -15.38 -7.04
C LYS A 204 14.83 -14.36 -7.95
N ASN A 205 14.75 -14.65 -9.25
CA ASN A 205 14.12 -13.75 -10.20
C ASN A 205 12.63 -13.59 -9.91
N LEU A 206 11.98 -14.65 -9.44
CA LEU A 206 10.56 -14.67 -9.12
C LEU A 206 10.21 -13.81 -7.91
N ILE A 207 10.98 -13.92 -6.83
CA ILE A 207 10.70 -13.22 -5.57
C ILE A 207 11.29 -11.82 -5.52
N SER A 208 12.32 -11.54 -6.32
CA SER A 208 12.98 -10.24 -6.30
C SER A 208 12.25 -9.24 -7.19
N LEU A 209 11.95 -8.07 -6.65
CA LEU A 209 11.33 -6.98 -7.38
C LEU A 209 12.41 -5.99 -7.82
N ARG A 210 12.46 -5.69 -9.11
CA ARG A 210 13.43 -4.73 -9.68
C ARG A 210 12.71 -3.42 -9.94
N LYS A 211 13.29 -2.30 -9.49
CA LYS A 211 12.84 -0.96 -9.88
C LYS A 211 13.51 -0.57 -11.20
N ASP A 212 12.74 -0.42 -12.27
CA ASP A 212 13.21 -0.16 -13.64
C ASP A 212 14.12 1.05 -13.80
N ARG A 213 14.10 2.00 -12.85
CA ARG A 213 14.83 3.28 -12.97
C ARG A 213 16.05 3.43 -12.07
N GLY A 214 16.33 2.47 -11.17
CA GLY A 214 17.38 2.64 -10.15
C GLY A 214 18.26 1.43 -9.88
N GLY A 215 18.01 0.27 -10.52
CA GLY A 215 18.78 -0.95 -10.27
C GLY A 215 18.64 -1.51 -8.84
N VAL A 216 17.79 -0.91 -8.01
CA VAL A 216 17.55 -1.36 -6.63
C VAL A 216 16.67 -2.60 -6.67
N GLN A 217 17.22 -3.69 -6.15
CA GLN A 217 16.52 -4.95 -5.96
C GLN A 217 15.87 -4.93 -4.57
N LYS A 218 14.54 -5.02 -4.55
CA LYS A 218 13.72 -5.09 -3.35
C LYS A 218 13.37 -6.55 -3.09
N ILE A 219 13.59 -7.00 -1.86
CA ILE A 219 13.39 -8.39 -1.44
C ILE A 219 12.32 -8.44 -0.36
N PRO A 220 11.34 -9.34 -0.47
CA PRO A 220 10.29 -9.48 0.53
C PRO A 220 10.81 -10.19 1.78
N ILE A 221 10.48 -9.62 2.93
CA ILE A 221 10.77 -10.22 4.23
C ILE A 221 9.47 -10.41 5.01
N TYR A 222 9.45 -11.47 5.82
CA TYR A 222 8.39 -11.71 6.77
C TYR A 222 8.50 -10.77 7.96
N VAL A 223 7.39 -10.16 8.38
CA VAL A 223 7.36 -9.21 9.49
C VAL A 223 6.70 -9.81 10.72
N GLY A 224 5.66 -10.63 10.54
CA GLY A 224 4.86 -11.23 11.60
C GLY A 224 3.46 -11.54 11.12
N LYS A 225 2.55 -11.85 12.05
CA LYS A 225 1.17 -12.25 11.75
C LYS A 225 0.17 -11.38 12.50
N ILE A 226 -0.94 -11.03 11.83
CA ILE A 226 -2.03 -10.27 12.43
C ILE A 226 -3.14 -11.24 12.86
N ASP A 227 -3.53 -11.21 14.12
CA ASP A 227 -4.59 -12.11 14.62
C ASP A 227 -6.00 -11.66 14.21
N GLN A 228 -6.21 -10.34 14.08
CA GLN A 228 -7.51 -9.77 13.73
C GLN A 228 -7.52 -9.30 12.27
N THR A 229 -7.94 -10.19 11.39
CA THR A 229 -8.31 -9.89 10.01
C THR A 229 -9.82 -10.09 9.81
N PRO A 230 -10.41 -9.37 8.83
CA PRO A 230 -9.79 -8.45 7.90
C PRO A 230 -9.54 -7.10 8.61
N LEU A 231 -8.55 -6.32 8.16
CA LEU A 231 -8.34 -4.99 8.77
C LEU A 231 -9.52 -4.07 8.45
N THR A 232 -10.17 -3.55 9.49
CA THR A 232 -11.26 -2.59 9.36
C THR A 232 -10.71 -1.28 8.84
N VAL A 233 -11.34 -0.77 7.79
CA VAL A 233 -10.93 0.44 7.08
C VAL A 233 -12.09 1.43 7.14
N GLY A 234 -11.83 2.64 7.64
CA GLY A 234 -12.81 3.70 7.79
C GLY A 234 -12.98 4.53 6.53
N SER A 235 -13.91 5.48 6.58
CA SER A 235 -14.08 6.49 5.53
C SER A 235 -12.87 7.43 5.48
N PRO A 236 -12.48 7.92 4.29
CA PRO A 236 -11.41 8.89 4.17
C PRO A 236 -11.83 10.18 4.88
N PRO A 237 -10.90 10.89 5.53
CA PRO A 237 -11.22 12.18 6.13
C PRO A 237 -11.68 13.15 5.04
N SER A 238 -12.81 13.80 5.28
CA SER A 238 -13.34 14.84 4.41
C SER A 238 -12.70 16.18 4.79
N LEU A 239 -12.16 16.89 3.80
CA LEU A 239 -11.64 18.24 3.98
C LEU A 239 -12.75 19.31 3.95
N THR A 240 -13.97 18.91 3.59
CA THR A 240 -15.12 19.79 3.44
C THR A 240 -16.17 19.61 4.52
N ASP A 241 -16.01 18.60 5.38
CA ASP A 241 -16.91 18.40 6.51
C ASP A 241 -16.63 19.50 7.54
N PRO A 242 -17.68 20.09 8.13
CA PRO A 242 -17.50 21.11 9.15
C PRO A 242 -16.70 20.51 10.31
N VAL A 243 -15.52 21.06 10.55
CA VAL A 243 -14.65 20.64 11.64
C VAL A 243 -15.43 20.76 12.94
N SER A 244 -15.61 19.65 13.65
CA SER A 244 -16.24 19.68 14.96
C SER A 244 -15.29 20.38 15.94
N SER A 245 -15.83 21.28 16.76
CA SER A 245 -15.04 22.19 17.62
C SER A 245 -14.14 21.50 18.64
N GLY A 246 -14.19 20.17 18.76
CA GLY A 246 -13.35 19.39 19.67
C GLY A 246 -12.18 18.63 19.01
N GLU A 247 -12.05 18.64 17.67
CA GLU A 247 -11.06 17.82 16.96
C GLU A 247 -9.77 18.56 16.58
N LEU A 248 -9.80 19.88 16.57
CA LEU A 248 -8.60 20.70 16.50
C LEU A 248 -8.40 21.26 17.90
N GLY A 249 -7.22 21.09 18.49
CA GLY A 249 -6.77 21.82 19.69
C GLY A 249 -6.64 23.32 19.44
N PHE A 250 -7.67 23.91 18.83
CA PHE A 250 -7.78 25.31 18.48
C PHE A 250 -7.75 26.16 19.73
N ASP A 251 -8.31 25.66 20.84
CA ASP A 251 -8.25 26.27 22.17
C ASP A 251 -6.80 26.38 22.68
N GLU A 252 -5.95 25.38 22.41
CA GLU A 252 -4.55 25.39 22.83
C GLU A 252 -3.70 26.31 21.92
N TRP A 253 -4.07 26.43 20.64
CA TRP A 253 -3.44 27.36 19.71
C TRP A 253 -3.84 28.82 19.98
N THR A 254 -5.12 29.10 20.25
CA THR A 254 -5.61 30.45 20.59
C THR A 254 -5.11 30.92 21.94
N ASP A 255 -4.96 30.03 22.92
CA ASP A 255 -4.33 30.36 24.20
C ASP A 255 -2.82 30.67 24.06
N SER A 256 -2.15 30.12 23.03
CA SER A 256 -0.73 30.41 22.75
C SER A 256 -0.47 31.79 22.11
N LEU A 257 -1.50 32.41 21.52
CA LEU A 257 -1.36 33.72 20.85
C LEU A 257 -1.25 34.89 21.83
N GLY A 258 -1.52 34.64 23.13
CA GLY A 258 -1.44 35.64 24.18
C GLY A 258 -2.46 36.76 24.03
N THR A 259 -2.75 37.47 25.12
CA THR A 259 -3.60 38.67 25.08
C THR A 259 -2.90 39.80 24.33
N THR A 260 -3.27 40.03 23.07
CA THR A 260 -2.88 41.24 22.34
C THR A 260 -3.69 42.42 22.86
N LYS A 261 -3.04 43.44 23.43
CA LYS A 261 -3.70 44.73 23.70
C LYS A 261 -3.84 45.47 22.37
N ALA A 262 -5.01 46.07 22.13
CA ALA A 262 -5.24 46.94 20.99
C ALA A 262 -4.30 48.14 21.06
N THR A 263 -3.47 48.31 20.03
CA THR A 263 -2.64 49.50 19.86
C THR A 263 -3.48 50.58 19.16
N GLU A 264 -3.53 51.79 19.71
CA GLU A 264 -4.26 52.91 19.11
C GLU A 264 -3.64 53.35 17.78
N ALA A 265 -4.51 53.74 16.83
CA ALA A 265 -4.17 54.02 15.44
C ALA A 265 -3.24 55.23 15.23
N ASP A 266 -3.01 56.05 16.26
CA ASP A 266 -2.21 57.28 16.17
C ASP A 266 -0.69 57.06 16.31
N ASN A 267 -0.23 55.83 16.54
CA ASN A 267 1.20 55.49 16.66
C ASN A 267 1.94 55.28 15.32
N HIS A 268 1.31 55.62 14.19
CA HIS A 268 1.93 55.57 12.86
C HIS A 268 1.96 56.94 12.19
N SER A 269 2.74 57.87 12.74
CA SER A 269 3.16 59.07 12.00
C SER A 269 4.56 58.85 11.42
N VAL A 270 4.66 58.89 10.08
CA VAL A 270 5.94 58.88 9.37
C VAL A 270 6.36 60.34 9.19
N GLU A 271 7.42 60.78 9.85
CA GLU A 271 8.03 62.09 9.61
C GLU A 271 8.68 62.10 8.22
N ILE A 272 8.09 62.85 7.29
CA ILE A 272 8.66 63.09 5.96
C ILE A 272 9.69 64.22 6.09
N ALA A 273 10.97 63.87 6.23
CA ALA A 273 12.07 64.81 6.12
C ALA A 273 12.41 65.06 4.64
N ASN A 274 12.04 66.24 4.14
CA ASN A 274 12.58 66.79 2.89
C ASN A 274 14.05 67.21 3.11
N GLY A 275 14.97 66.70 2.29
CA GLY A 275 16.40 67.06 2.36
C GLY A 275 17.18 66.55 1.15
N ASP A 276 17.60 67.50 0.32
CA ASP A 276 18.11 67.41 -1.05
C ASP A 276 19.56 66.87 -1.22
N SER A 277 19.85 66.45 -2.46
CA SER A 277 21.13 66.46 -3.19
C SER A 277 22.09 65.23 -3.18
N SER A 278 22.15 64.59 -4.37
CA SER A 278 23.36 64.11 -5.10
C SER A 278 24.18 62.94 -4.50
N GLU A 279 24.71 61.93 -5.18
CA GLU A 279 25.16 61.70 -6.57
C GLU A 279 25.13 60.18 -6.89
N LYS A 280 25.00 59.87 -8.19
CA LYS A 280 25.46 58.70 -8.97
C LYS A 280 26.02 57.46 -8.23
N ALA A 281 25.50 56.28 -8.56
CA ALA A 281 26.10 55.37 -9.56
C ALA A 281 25.44 53.97 -9.54
N ASP A 282 25.31 53.42 -10.75
CA ASP A 282 25.01 52.04 -11.17
C ASP A 282 24.94 50.94 -10.11
N MET A 283 23.81 50.24 -10.05
CA MET A 283 23.82 48.81 -9.70
C MET A 283 22.61 48.06 -10.29
N LYS A 284 22.93 46.86 -10.77
CA LYS A 284 22.15 45.95 -11.61
C LYS A 284 20.86 45.46 -10.93
N ASN A 285 19.84 45.24 -11.76
CA ASN A 285 18.67 44.41 -11.45
C ASN A 285 19.08 43.10 -10.76
N ASN A 286 18.62 42.93 -9.52
CA ASN A 286 18.56 41.63 -8.87
C ASN A 286 17.20 41.53 -8.17
N SER A 287 16.22 40.97 -8.89
CA SER A 287 14.94 40.57 -8.33
C SER A 287 15.16 39.26 -7.55
N SER A 288 15.42 39.37 -6.24
CA SER A 288 15.32 38.24 -5.31
C SER A 288 13.99 38.34 -4.56
N SER A 289 12.96 37.69 -5.08
CA SER A 289 11.85 37.21 -4.25
C SER A 289 12.24 35.83 -3.74
N GLY A 290 12.41 35.69 -2.43
CA GLY A 290 12.75 34.40 -1.85
C GLY A 290 12.54 34.40 -0.35
N SER A 291 11.39 33.90 0.08
CA SER A 291 11.29 32.79 1.04
C SER A 291 9.80 32.48 1.31
N ASP A 292 9.13 31.92 0.31
CA ASP A 292 8.00 31.02 0.59
C ASP A 292 8.62 29.65 0.87
N SER A 293 8.37 29.12 2.05
CA SER A 293 8.75 27.77 2.44
C SER A 293 7.85 26.80 1.70
N ASP A 294 8.25 26.45 0.47
CA ASP A 294 7.70 25.33 -0.28
C ASP A 294 7.99 24.03 0.47
N PHE A 295 6.98 23.56 1.20
CA PHE A 295 6.89 22.18 1.65
C PHE A 295 6.50 21.35 0.42
N ASP A 296 7.50 20.83 -0.29
CA ASP A 296 7.32 20.02 -1.49
C ASP A 296 6.72 18.66 -1.10
N GLU A 297 5.40 18.52 -1.27
CA GLU A 297 4.66 17.28 -1.01
C GLU A 297 5.11 16.08 -1.89
N ASN A 298 6.04 16.29 -2.82
CA ASN A 298 6.62 15.26 -3.68
C ASN A 298 7.83 14.51 -3.06
N GLU A 299 8.24 14.80 -1.83
CA GLU A 299 9.39 14.13 -1.17
C GLU A 299 9.03 12.90 -0.29
N LEU A 300 7.92 12.22 -0.56
CA LEU A 300 7.76 10.85 -0.07
C LEU A 300 8.44 9.89 -1.06
N PRO A 301 9.30 8.95 -0.62
CA PRO A 301 9.90 7.98 -1.52
C PRO A 301 8.82 7.05 -2.08
N ASP A 302 8.32 7.37 -3.27
CA ASP A 302 7.47 6.51 -4.09
C ASP A 302 8.28 5.28 -4.51
N ASP A 303 8.04 4.18 -3.79
CA ASP A 303 8.84 2.95 -3.90
C ASP A 303 8.21 1.87 -4.79
N ASP A 304 7.21 2.20 -5.62
CA ASP A 304 6.54 1.25 -6.54
C ASP A 304 6.20 1.90 -7.90
N PRO A 305 6.09 1.10 -9.00
CA PRO A 305 5.74 1.59 -10.33
C PRO A 305 4.35 2.20 -10.36
N ILE A 306 4.25 3.35 -11.05
CA ILE A 306 3.10 4.25 -11.19
C ILE A 306 1.76 3.48 -11.25
N ASP A 307 0.95 3.67 -10.20
CA ASP A 307 -0.46 3.32 -10.15
C ASP A 307 -1.23 4.17 -11.18
N TRP A 308 -2.09 3.52 -11.98
CA TRP A 308 -3.13 4.15 -12.77
C TRP A 308 -4.49 3.63 -12.33
#